data_AF-A0A9N9RXF9-F1
#
_entry.id   AF-A0A9N9RXF9-F1
#
_cell.length_a   1.000
_cell.length_b   1.000
_cell.length_c   1.000
_cell.angle_alpha   90.00
_cell.angle_beta   90.00
_cell.angle_gamma   90.00
#
_symmetry.space_group_name_H-M   'P 1'
#
loop_
_entity.id
_entity.type
_entity.pdbx_description
1 polymer ?
#
loop_
_entity_poly.entity_id
_entity_poly.type
_entity_poly.pdbx_seq_one_letter_code
_entity_poly.pdbx_strand_id
1 'polypeptide(L)'
;MKESNLGLMMKIDSYLNCGFFACFTIAIFENSESASFECKYDFYAYETVGNIYYCWIQNNLKINSPSSALITSHSGGHKSGYNNNYVYGIWSDVGGISYFPLGLDELYPNINFIVIRKGRIQELHQSDLKSLPNLKHLDLGQNDIDVLEEGLFDYNLELVLISFMENKICEVAQSSFDIMPKLHWLYLSYNQCKEVYDARTTFEALNLLVEDVRMNQCNCSDY
;
A
#
# COMPACT_ATOMS: atom_id res chain seq x y z
N MET A 1 1.16 -49.26 -6.73
CA MET A 1 -0.03 -48.58 -6.16
C MET A 1 0.45 -47.17 -5.82
N LYS A 2 0.31 -46.08 -6.59
CA LYS A 2 -0.72 -45.56 -7.50
C LYS A 2 -2.13 -45.54 -6.91
N GLU A 3 -2.47 -44.40 -6.29
CA GLU A 3 -3.72 -43.62 -6.40
C GLU A 3 -3.27 -42.15 -6.20
N SER A 4 -3.39 -41.17 -7.11
CA SER A 4 -4.51 -40.57 -7.83
C SER A 4 -5.58 -39.95 -6.93
N ASN A 5 -5.57 -38.62 -6.82
CA ASN A 5 -6.82 -37.86 -6.79
C ASN A 5 -6.71 -36.62 -7.66
N LEU A 6 -7.76 -36.45 -8.45
CA LEU A 6 -7.95 -35.60 -9.62
C LEU A 6 -9.03 -34.56 -9.28
N GLY A 7 -8.96 -33.37 -9.91
CA GLY A 7 -10.05 -32.37 -9.97
C GLY A 7 -9.69 -31.08 -9.22
N LEU A 8 -9.65 -29.90 -9.84
CA LEU A 8 -10.55 -29.37 -10.86
C LEU A 8 -9.85 -28.99 -12.18
N MET A 9 -10.51 -29.36 -13.28
CA MET A 9 -10.20 -28.95 -14.65
C MET A 9 -11.22 -27.88 -15.03
N MET A 10 -10.77 -26.62 -15.23
CA MET A 10 -11.59 -25.60 -15.89
C MET A 10 -11.20 -25.56 -17.37
N LYS A 11 -12.17 -25.90 -18.23
CA LYS A 11 -12.10 -25.72 -19.68
C LYS A 11 -12.04 -24.23 -19.98
N ILE A 12 -11.07 -23.81 -20.79
CA ILE A 12 -11.16 -22.56 -21.55
C ILE A 12 -11.25 -22.97 -23.02
N ASP A 13 -12.47 -23.01 -23.53
CA ASP A 13 -12.75 -22.95 -24.97
C ASP A 13 -12.68 -21.47 -25.37
N SER A 14 -11.68 -21.09 -26.17
CA SER A 14 -11.79 -19.90 -26.99
C SER A 14 -10.95 -20.05 -28.25
N TYR A 15 -11.67 -20.29 -29.35
CA TYR A 15 -11.21 -20.11 -30.72
C TYR A 15 -10.58 -18.73 -30.88
N LEU A 16 -9.29 -18.67 -31.23
CA LEU A 16 -8.67 -17.48 -31.80
C LEU A 16 -7.82 -17.90 -33.00
N ASN A 17 -8.34 -17.52 -34.16
CA ASN A 17 -7.75 -17.68 -35.48
C ASN A 17 -6.54 -16.73 -35.57
N CYS A 18 -5.32 -17.26 -35.51
CA CYS A 18 -4.10 -16.46 -35.45
C CYS A 18 -3.52 -16.28 -36.86
N GLY A 19 -3.71 -15.09 -37.44
CA GLY A 19 -2.96 -14.61 -38.60
C GLY A 19 -1.85 -13.68 -38.12
N PHE A 20 -0.59 -14.08 -38.35
CA PHE A 20 0.61 -13.24 -38.39
C PHE A 20 0.77 -12.21 -37.25
N PHE A 21 1.18 -12.66 -36.07
CA PHE A 21 2.29 -12.12 -35.27
C PHE A 21 2.45 -13.07 -34.06
N ALA A 22 3.68 -13.47 -33.74
CA ALA A 22 3.95 -14.48 -32.73
C ALA A 22 3.47 -14.02 -31.33
N CYS A 23 2.38 -14.61 -30.86
CA CYS A 23 1.93 -14.47 -29.47
C CYS A 23 2.76 -15.44 -28.62
N PHE A 24 3.88 -14.95 -28.07
CA PHE A 24 4.56 -15.63 -26.98
C PHE A 24 3.74 -15.42 -25.70
N THR A 25 2.77 -16.30 -25.44
CA THR A 25 2.26 -16.48 -24.08
C THR A 25 3.33 -17.25 -23.31
N ILE A 26 4.31 -16.54 -22.76
CA ILE A 26 5.12 -17.08 -21.68
C ILE A 26 4.19 -17.04 -20.45
N ALA A 27 3.57 -18.17 -20.13
CA ALA A 27 3.08 -18.39 -18.78
C ALA A 27 4.33 -18.50 -17.90
N ILE A 28 4.78 -17.37 -17.35
CA ILE A 28 5.79 -17.37 -16.30
C ILE A 28 5.07 -17.94 -15.09
N PHE A 29 5.32 -19.21 -14.79
CA PHE A 29 5.12 -19.70 -13.43
C PHE A 29 6.20 -19.02 -12.58
N GLU A 30 5.93 -17.79 -12.15
CA GLU A 30 6.69 -17.21 -11.05
C GLU A 30 6.37 -18.08 -9.83
N ASN A 31 7.38 -18.75 -9.30
CA ASN A 31 7.30 -19.23 -7.94
C ASN A 31 7.16 -17.96 -7.08
N SER A 32 5.94 -17.56 -6.76
CA SER A 32 5.73 -16.47 -5.81
C SER A 32 6.35 -16.94 -4.50
N GLU A 33 7.48 -16.35 -4.10
CA GLU A 33 8.07 -16.56 -2.79
C GLU A 33 7.17 -15.86 -1.78
N SER A 34 6.03 -16.48 -1.50
CA SER A 34 5.05 -15.86 -0.61
C SER A 34 5.66 -15.69 0.78
N ALA A 35 5.60 -14.47 1.30
CA ALA A 35 6.13 -14.15 2.60
C ALA A 35 5.13 -14.45 3.71
N SER A 36 5.67 -14.61 4.92
CA SER A 36 4.89 -14.72 6.15
C SER A 36 5.49 -13.83 7.23
N PHE A 37 4.67 -13.42 8.18
CA PHE A 37 5.11 -12.58 9.30
C PHE A 37 4.45 -12.97 10.61
N GLU A 38 5.08 -12.56 11.71
CA GLU A 38 4.48 -12.67 13.04
C GLU A 38 3.83 -11.35 13.43
N CYS A 39 2.63 -11.42 14.01
CA CYS A 39 1.88 -10.30 14.53
C CYS A 39 1.92 -10.28 16.05
N LYS A 40 2.10 -9.07 16.60
CA LYS A 40 1.61 -8.74 17.94
C LYS A 40 0.30 -7.96 17.81
N TYR A 41 -0.78 -8.51 18.35
CA TYR A 41 -2.10 -7.89 18.28
C TYR A 41 -2.37 -7.02 19.50
N ASP A 42 -2.89 -5.81 19.28
CA ASP A 42 -3.25 -4.88 20.35
C ASP A 42 -4.34 -3.88 19.91
N PHE A 43 -4.70 -2.95 20.80
CA PHE A 43 -5.59 -1.82 20.52
C PHE A 43 -4.81 -0.51 20.49
N TYR A 44 -5.13 0.34 19.51
CA TYR A 44 -4.57 1.68 19.41
C TYR A 44 -5.69 2.70 19.29
N ALA A 45 -5.58 3.81 20.00
CA ALA A 45 -6.51 4.91 19.89
C ALA A 45 -6.07 5.83 18.75
N TYR A 46 -6.85 5.88 17.67
CA TYR A 46 -6.63 6.81 16.57
C TYR A 46 -7.62 7.98 16.67
N GLU A 47 -7.12 9.20 16.51
CA GLU A 47 -7.84 10.45 16.88
C GLU A 47 -9.25 10.56 16.27
N THR A 48 -9.46 10.00 15.09
CA THR A 48 -10.67 10.18 14.28
C THR A 48 -11.65 9.02 14.32
N VAL A 49 -11.23 7.86 14.84
CA VAL A 49 -12.05 6.62 14.80
C VAL A 49 -12.09 5.87 16.14
N GLY A 50 -11.37 6.34 17.16
CA GLY A 50 -11.29 5.69 18.46
C GLY A 50 -10.38 4.47 18.46
N ASN A 51 -10.68 3.50 19.34
CA ASN A 51 -9.85 2.32 19.51
C ASN A 51 -10.01 1.34 18.35
N ILE A 52 -8.92 1.08 17.63
CA ILE A 52 -8.84 0.08 16.56
C ILE A 52 -8.07 -1.15 17.06
N TYR A 53 -8.50 -2.34 16.65
CA TYR A 53 -7.73 -3.57 16.87
C TYR A 53 -6.80 -3.79 15.68
N TYR A 54 -5.51 -3.98 15.92
CA TYR A 54 -4.50 -3.98 14.85
C TYR A 54 -3.46 -5.09 15.02
N CYS A 55 -2.77 -5.42 13.92
CA CYS A 55 -1.56 -6.25 13.94
C CYS A 55 -0.32 -5.37 13.83
N TRP A 56 0.61 -5.49 14.78
CA TRP A 56 1.97 -4.98 14.65
C TRP A 56 2.90 -6.06 14.08
N ILE A 57 3.42 -5.84 12.88
CA ILE A 57 4.37 -6.73 12.22
C ILE A 57 5.68 -6.78 13.02
N GLN A 58 6.12 -7.98 13.38
CA GLN A 58 7.39 -8.20 14.06
C GLN A 58 8.57 -8.21 13.07
N ASN A 59 9.80 -8.12 13.59
CA ASN A 59 11.05 -7.95 12.82
C ASN A 59 11.44 -9.11 11.87
N ASN A 60 10.57 -10.10 11.67
CA ASN A 60 10.86 -11.28 10.84
C ASN A 60 10.42 -11.14 9.38
N LEU A 61 9.57 -10.17 9.04
CA LEU A 61 9.13 -9.95 7.67
C LEU A 61 10.25 -9.31 6.84
N LYS A 62 10.52 -9.91 5.67
CA LYS A 62 11.45 -9.37 4.67
C LYS A 62 10.79 -9.36 3.31
N ILE A 63 10.53 -8.17 2.79
CA ILE A 63 10.04 -7.93 1.44
C ILE A 63 11.10 -7.13 0.71
N ASN A 64 11.99 -7.83 -0.01
CA ASN A 64 13.15 -7.23 -0.66
C ASN A 64 13.08 -7.29 -2.19
N SER A 65 12.02 -7.87 -2.74
CA SER A 65 11.73 -7.96 -4.16
C SER A 65 10.20 -8.00 -4.38
N PRO A 66 9.71 -7.68 -5.59
CA PRO A 66 8.29 -7.83 -5.93
C PRO A 66 7.77 -9.26 -5.70
N SER A 67 8.60 -10.27 -6.01
CA SER A 67 8.25 -11.69 -5.82
C SER A 67 8.02 -12.08 -4.35
N SER A 68 8.55 -11.32 -3.40
CA SER A 68 8.40 -11.51 -1.95
C SER A 68 7.29 -10.67 -1.33
N ALA A 69 6.62 -9.82 -2.12
CA ALA A 69 5.62 -8.86 -1.64
C ALA A 69 4.29 -9.53 -1.29
N LEU A 70 3.97 -10.65 -1.93
CA LEU A 70 2.73 -11.39 -1.64
C LEU A 70 2.80 -12.07 -0.27
N ILE A 71 1.96 -11.63 0.65
CA ILE A 71 1.80 -12.29 1.95
C ILE A 71 0.68 -13.32 1.84
N THR A 72 0.98 -14.57 2.17
CA THR A 72 -0.02 -15.66 2.18
C THR A 72 -0.37 -16.17 3.57
N SER A 73 0.41 -15.81 4.60
CA SER A 73 0.15 -16.27 5.96
C SER A 73 0.75 -15.35 7.02
N HIS A 74 0.18 -15.44 8.23
CA HIS A 74 0.71 -14.80 9.42
C HIS A 74 0.68 -15.76 10.60
N SER A 75 1.35 -15.38 11.69
CA SER A 75 1.27 -16.02 12.99
C SER A 75 1.08 -14.99 14.10
N GLY A 76 0.83 -15.45 15.33
CA GLY A 76 0.62 -14.60 16.50
C GLY A 76 -0.71 -14.87 17.20
N GLY A 77 -0.76 -14.65 18.51
CA GLY A 77 -1.95 -14.89 19.32
C GLY A 77 -2.89 -13.69 19.36
N HIS A 78 -4.11 -13.83 18.86
CA HIS A 78 -5.14 -12.82 19.06
C HIS A 78 -5.59 -12.70 20.52
N LYS A 79 -6.16 -11.56 20.87
CA LYS A 79 -6.93 -11.40 22.10
C LYS A 79 -8.15 -12.34 22.10
N SER A 80 -8.54 -12.81 23.28
CA SER A 80 -9.73 -13.67 23.44
C SER A 80 -10.98 -13.04 22.82
N GLY A 81 -11.65 -13.80 21.95
CA GLY A 81 -12.84 -13.34 21.21
C GLY A 81 -12.56 -12.60 19.91
N TYR A 82 -11.29 -12.34 19.57
CA TYR A 82 -10.88 -11.66 18.35
C TYR A 82 -10.28 -12.63 17.33
N ASN A 83 -10.39 -12.28 16.07
CA ASN A 83 -9.82 -12.97 14.92
C ASN A 83 -9.46 -11.95 13.83
N ASN A 84 -8.96 -12.41 12.69
CA ASN A 84 -8.59 -11.58 11.55
C ASN A 84 -9.67 -10.59 11.08
N ASN A 85 -10.96 -10.95 11.18
CA ASN A 85 -12.05 -10.06 10.75
C ASN A 85 -12.18 -8.82 11.63
N TYR A 86 -11.61 -8.83 12.84
CA TYR A 86 -11.58 -7.67 13.72
C TYR A 86 -10.34 -6.81 13.53
N VAL A 87 -9.35 -7.28 12.77
CA VAL A 87 -8.13 -6.51 12.50
C VAL A 87 -8.51 -5.39 11.53
N TYR A 88 -8.43 -4.16 12.04
CA TYR A 88 -8.78 -2.95 11.31
C TYR A 88 -7.54 -2.22 10.80
N GLY A 89 -6.36 -2.54 11.34
CA GLY A 89 -5.11 -1.94 10.94
C GLY A 89 -3.90 -2.86 10.98
N ILE A 90 -2.91 -2.50 10.18
CA ILE A 90 -1.56 -3.06 10.22
C ILE A 90 -0.58 -1.95 10.53
N TRP A 91 0.38 -2.27 11.39
CA TRP A 91 1.46 -1.37 11.77
C TRP A 91 2.80 -2.06 11.61
N SER A 92 3.76 -1.32 11.07
CA SER A 92 5.16 -1.72 11.01
C SER A 92 6.03 -0.49 11.12
N ASP A 93 7.06 -0.57 11.95
CA ASP A 93 8.19 0.35 11.97
C ASP A 93 9.52 -0.40 11.77
N VAL A 94 9.44 -1.64 11.28
CA VAL A 94 10.57 -2.54 11.12
C VAL A 94 11.22 -2.35 9.75
N GLY A 95 12.54 -2.49 9.71
CA GLY A 95 13.28 -2.46 8.45
C GLY A 95 13.11 -3.74 7.64
N GLY A 96 13.32 -3.64 6.32
CA GLY A 96 13.28 -4.80 5.41
C GLY A 96 11.95 -5.00 4.69
N ILE A 97 11.04 -4.03 4.73
CA ILE A 97 9.82 -3.97 3.93
C ILE A 97 10.07 -2.95 2.82
N SER A 98 10.88 -3.34 1.84
CA SER A 98 11.30 -2.46 0.73
C SER A 98 10.25 -2.37 -0.39
N TYR A 99 9.21 -3.21 -0.36
CA TYR A 99 8.05 -3.15 -1.25
C TYR A 99 6.77 -3.23 -0.42
N PHE A 100 5.69 -2.65 -0.93
CA PHE A 100 4.40 -2.69 -0.27
C PHE A 100 3.89 -4.15 -0.14
N PRO A 101 3.45 -4.59 1.05
CA PRO A 101 2.93 -5.95 1.25
C PRO A 101 1.57 -6.14 0.54
N LEU A 102 1.49 -7.15 -0.32
CA LEU A 102 0.29 -7.52 -1.06
C LEU A 102 -0.47 -8.67 -0.37
N GLY A 103 -1.76 -8.82 -0.70
CA GLY A 103 -2.61 -9.89 -0.14
C GLY A 103 -3.13 -9.62 1.28
N LEU A 104 -2.97 -8.39 1.78
CA LEU A 104 -3.44 -8.01 3.12
C LEU A 104 -4.97 -8.05 3.24
N ASP A 105 -5.69 -7.75 2.17
CA ASP A 105 -7.16 -7.79 2.10
C ASP A 105 -7.70 -9.22 2.24
N GLU A 106 -6.99 -10.23 1.72
CA GLU A 106 -7.34 -11.63 1.88
C GLU A 106 -7.17 -12.10 3.33
N LEU A 107 -6.10 -11.63 3.99
CA LEU A 107 -5.82 -11.98 5.38
C LEU A 107 -6.70 -11.22 6.38
N TYR A 108 -7.01 -9.95 6.10
CA TYR A 108 -7.74 -9.04 6.98
C TYR A 108 -8.84 -8.30 6.21
N PRO A 109 -10.03 -8.90 6.05
CA PRO A 109 -11.08 -8.38 5.17
C PRO A 109 -11.64 -6.99 5.53
N ASN A 110 -11.41 -6.54 6.77
CA ASN A 110 -11.87 -5.24 7.27
C ASN A 110 -10.71 -4.25 7.48
N ILE A 111 -9.54 -4.48 6.88
CA ILE A 111 -8.40 -3.57 7.01
C ILE A 111 -8.73 -2.20 6.41
N ASN A 112 -8.53 -1.15 7.19
CA ASN A 112 -8.78 0.24 6.81
C ASN A 112 -7.57 1.15 7.11
N PHE A 113 -6.58 0.64 7.84
CA PHE A 113 -5.43 1.39 8.34
C PHE A 113 -4.15 0.64 7.97
N ILE A 114 -3.26 1.29 7.24
CA ILE A 114 -1.94 0.72 6.95
C ILE A 114 -0.90 1.76 7.34
N VAL A 115 -0.03 1.37 8.26
CA VAL A 115 1.12 2.15 8.67
C VAL A 115 2.37 1.32 8.49
N ILE A 116 3.24 1.73 7.57
CA ILE A 116 4.51 1.08 7.29
C ILE A 116 5.58 2.16 7.24
N ARG A 117 6.31 2.31 8.33
CA ARG A 117 7.39 3.29 8.48
C ARG A 117 8.73 2.58 8.51
N LYS A 118 9.80 3.26 8.09
CA LYS A 118 11.18 2.74 8.13
C LYS A 118 11.39 1.46 7.32
N GLY A 119 10.52 1.20 6.34
CA GLY A 119 10.57 0.01 5.47
C GLY A 119 11.63 0.09 4.37
N ARG A 120 11.95 1.32 3.93
CA ARG A 120 12.74 1.65 2.72
C ARG A 120 11.98 1.39 1.41
N ILE A 121 10.66 1.55 1.44
CA ILE A 121 9.84 1.55 0.23
C ILE A 121 10.29 2.71 -0.65
N GLN A 122 10.65 2.43 -1.91
CA GLN A 122 11.06 3.42 -2.90
C GLN A 122 9.95 3.69 -3.92
N GLU A 123 9.25 2.63 -4.33
CA GLU A 123 8.18 2.72 -5.31
C GLU A 123 6.86 2.33 -4.67
N LEU A 124 5.81 3.05 -5.04
CA LEU A 124 4.43 2.75 -4.69
C LEU A 124 3.57 2.94 -5.94
N HIS A 125 2.96 1.85 -6.38
CA HIS A 125 2.17 1.81 -7.61
C HIS A 125 0.68 1.70 -7.29
N GLN A 126 -0.18 2.14 -8.21
CA GLN A 126 -1.63 2.01 -8.10
C GLN A 126 -2.05 0.54 -7.85
N SER A 127 -1.34 -0.43 -8.45
CA SER A 127 -1.58 -1.85 -8.25
C SER A 127 -1.40 -2.32 -6.82
N ASP A 128 -0.54 -1.66 -6.05
CA ASP A 128 -0.23 -2.05 -4.67
C ASP A 128 -1.38 -1.72 -3.72
N LEU A 129 -2.15 -0.67 -4.04
CA LEU A 129 -3.28 -0.20 -3.23
C LEU A 129 -4.65 -0.63 -3.78
N LYS A 130 -4.69 -1.14 -5.01
CA LYS A 130 -5.93 -1.46 -5.74
C LYS A 130 -6.85 -2.43 -5.01
N SER A 131 -6.32 -3.40 -4.27
CA SER A 131 -7.11 -4.39 -3.53
C SER A 131 -7.69 -3.85 -2.20
N LEU A 132 -7.42 -2.59 -1.85
CA LEU A 132 -7.78 -1.98 -0.58
C LEU A 132 -8.81 -0.84 -0.73
N PRO A 133 -10.01 -1.09 -1.30
CA PRO A 133 -10.97 -0.03 -1.62
C PRO A 133 -11.54 0.68 -0.39
N ASN A 134 -11.49 0.03 0.78
CA ASN A 134 -11.97 0.57 2.05
C ASN A 134 -10.85 1.23 2.88
N LEU A 135 -9.66 1.42 2.31
CA LEU A 135 -8.55 2.04 3.02
C LEU A 135 -8.91 3.48 3.38
N LYS A 136 -8.80 3.81 4.66
CA LYS A 136 -9.11 5.14 5.21
C LYS A 136 -7.86 5.90 5.58
N HIS A 137 -6.83 5.23 6.10
CA HIS A 137 -5.58 5.86 6.47
C HIS A 137 -4.38 5.09 5.93
N LEU A 138 -3.49 5.82 5.27
CA LEU A 138 -2.23 5.33 4.76
C LEU A 138 -1.10 6.20 5.32
N ASP A 139 -0.23 5.62 6.16
CA ASP A 139 1.01 6.27 6.62
C ASP A 139 2.21 5.48 6.13
N LEU A 140 2.89 6.02 5.13
CA LEU A 140 4.14 5.53 4.59
C LEU A 140 5.30 6.50 4.89
N GLY A 141 5.20 7.23 6.00
CA GLY A 141 6.26 8.14 6.44
C GLY A 141 7.57 7.43 6.77
N GLN A 142 8.70 8.13 6.66
CA GLN A 142 10.04 7.58 6.90
C GLN A 142 10.38 6.40 5.98
N ASN A 143 10.00 6.49 4.71
CA ASN A 143 10.47 5.59 3.65
C ASN A 143 11.34 6.38 2.66
N ASP A 144 11.59 5.80 1.48
CA ASP A 144 12.46 6.36 0.46
C ASP A 144 11.68 6.71 -0.83
N ILE A 145 10.36 6.93 -0.73
CA ILE A 145 9.48 7.19 -1.88
C ILE A 145 9.86 8.52 -2.53
N ASP A 146 10.05 8.53 -3.85
CA ASP A 146 10.51 9.71 -4.60
C ASP A 146 9.50 10.25 -5.63
N VAL A 147 8.61 9.41 -6.13
CA VAL A 147 7.57 9.77 -7.11
C VAL A 147 6.19 9.32 -6.64
N LEU A 148 5.20 10.20 -6.77
CA LEU A 148 3.79 9.84 -6.69
C LEU A 148 3.18 9.90 -8.10
N GLU A 149 2.84 8.74 -8.66
CA GLU A 149 2.31 8.66 -10.02
C GLU A 149 0.87 9.20 -10.15
N GLU A 150 0.47 9.48 -11.38
CA GLU A 150 -0.90 9.86 -11.73
C GLU A 150 -1.88 8.71 -11.42
N GLY A 151 -3.02 9.03 -10.80
CA GLY A 151 -4.06 8.05 -10.50
C GLY A 151 -3.72 7.05 -9.39
N LEU A 152 -2.63 7.25 -8.65
CA LEU A 152 -2.16 6.36 -7.58
C LEU A 152 -3.29 5.93 -6.60
N PHE A 153 -4.26 6.81 -6.33
CA PHE A 153 -5.34 6.59 -5.37
C PHE A 153 -6.73 6.38 -5.99
N ASP A 154 -6.85 6.14 -7.29
CA ASP A 154 -8.15 6.05 -8.00
C ASP A 154 -9.10 4.98 -7.43
N TYR A 155 -8.55 3.94 -6.79
CA TYR A 155 -9.33 2.85 -6.19
C TYR A 155 -9.58 3.03 -4.69
N ASN A 156 -9.00 4.05 -4.05
CA ASN A 156 -8.98 4.23 -2.61
C ASN A 156 -9.77 5.49 -2.17
N LEU A 157 -10.99 5.63 -2.71
CA LEU A 157 -11.85 6.82 -2.52
C LEU A 157 -12.32 7.05 -1.07
N GLU A 158 -12.10 6.06 -0.20
CA GLU A 158 -12.39 6.14 1.24
C GLU A 158 -11.26 6.77 2.06
N LEU A 159 -10.12 7.10 1.43
CA LEU A 159 -8.98 7.70 2.10
C LEU A 159 -9.34 9.05 2.72
N VAL A 160 -9.02 9.18 4.00
CA VAL A 160 -9.24 10.38 4.83
C VAL A 160 -7.90 11.00 5.23
N LEU A 161 -6.87 10.18 5.43
CA LEU A 161 -5.52 10.61 5.81
C LEU A 161 -4.47 9.89 4.96
N ILE A 162 -3.56 10.69 4.41
CA ILE A 162 -2.36 10.20 3.74
C ILE A 162 -1.14 10.88 4.38
N SER A 163 -0.15 10.09 4.75
CA SER A 163 1.13 10.58 5.24
C SER A 163 2.27 9.98 4.43
N PHE A 164 3.07 10.85 3.84
CA PHE A 164 4.38 10.56 3.26
C PHE A 164 5.48 11.42 3.91
N MET A 165 5.32 11.79 5.18
CA MET A 165 6.32 12.60 5.89
C MET A 165 7.70 11.93 5.85
N GLU A 166 8.77 12.70 5.74
CA GLU A 166 10.16 12.17 5.75
C GLU A 166 10.40 11.11 4.64
N ASN A 167 9.94 11.38 3.42
CA ASN A 167 10.27 10.62 2.22
C ASN A 167 11.22 11.45 1.31
N LYS A 168 11.39 11.05 0.05
CA LYS A 168 12.22 11.74 -0.95
C LYS A 168 11.41 12.33 -2.09
N ILE A 169 10.11 12.54 -1.88
CA ILE A 169 9.19 12.93 -2.94
C ILE A 169 9.67 14.23 -3.57
N CYS A 170 10.02 14.18 -4.84
CA CYS A 170 10.48 15.33 -5.61
C CYS A 170 9.43 15.80 -6.62
N GLU A 171 8.55 14.88 -7.05
CA GLU A 171 7.48 15.09 -8.02
C GLU A 171 6.15 14.52 -7.51
N VAL A 172 5.08 15.28 -7.73
CA VAL A 172 3.70 14.89 -7.45
C VAL A 172 2.93 15.20 -8.72
N ALA A 173 2.32 14.19 -9.36
CA ALA A 173 1.51 14.44 -10.53
C ALA A 173 0.29 15.30 -10.19
N GLN A 174 -0.10 16.20 -11.09
CA GLN A 174 -1.19 17.16 -10.86
C GLN A 174 -2.50 16.49 -10.45
N SER A 175 -2.78 15.33 -11.04
CA SER A 175 -4.00 14.55 -10.86
C SER A 175 -3.91 13.50 -9.75
N SER A 176 -2.78 13.36 -9.04
CA SER A 176 -2.61 12.34 -7.98
C SER A 176 -3.65 12.47 -6.86
N PHE A 177 -4.27 13.63 -6.68
CA PHE A 177 -5.25 13.89 -5.62
C PHE A 177 -6.63 14.37 -6.13
N ASP A 178 -6.86 14.42 -7.45
CA ASP A 178 -8.06 15.05 -8.04
C ASP A 178 -9.38 14.39 -7.61
N ILE A 179 -9.36 13.10 -7.30
CA ILE A 179 -10.55 12.30 -6.99
C ILE A 179 -10.46 11.72 -5.58
N MET A 180 -10.39 12.58 -4.57
CA MET A 180 -10.30 12.18 -3.17
C MET A 180 -11.36 12.86 -2.30
N PRO A 181 -12.66 12.49 -2.44
CA PRO A 181 -13.78 13.24 -1.85
C PRO A 181 -13.83 13.21 -0.32
N LYS A 182 -13.06 12.31 0.30
CA LYS A 182 -13.01 12.11 1.75
C LYS A 182 -11.68 12.51 2.37
N LEU A 183 -10.68 12.89 1.57
CA LEU A 183 -9.37 13.25 2.10
C LEU A 183 -9.50 14.54 2.90
N HIS A 184 -9.00 14.52 4.14
CA HIS A 184 -8.96 15.68 5.03
C HIS A 184 -7.53 16.06 5.40
N TRP A 185 -6.67 15.04 5.58
CA TRP A 185 -5.29 15.22 6.04
C TRP A 185 -4.30 14.67 5.02
N LEU A 186 -3.37 15.52 4.58
CA LEU A 186 -2.27 15.15 3.72
C LEU A 186 -0.96 15.71 4.30
N TYR A 187 -0.07 14.80 4.71
CA TYR A 187 1.21 15.16 5.30
C TYR A 187 2.35 14.84 4.33
N LEU A 188 3.00 15.89 3.82
CA LEU A 188 4.13 15.82 2.87
C LEU A 188 5.40 16.51 3.40
N SER A 189 5.44 16.89 4.68
CA SER A 189 6.58 17.57 5.30
C SER A 189 7.87 16.74 5.19
N TYR A 190 9.02 17.42 5.16
CA TYR A 190 10.34 16.79 5.08
C TYR A 190 10.53 15.92 3.82
N ASN A 191 9.96 16.35 2.69
CA ASN A 191 10.24 15.83 1.35
C ASN A 191 11.13 16.80 0.54
N GLN A 192 11.43 16.47 -0.72
CA GLN A 192 12.34 17.23 -1.58
C GLN A 192 11.63 18.00 -2.72
N CYS A 193 10.31 18.16 -2.67
CA CYS A 193 9.49 18.63 -3.80
C CYS A 193 10.05 19.93 -4.43
N LYS A 194 10.44 19.86 -5.72
CA LYS A 194 11.14 20.95 -6.42
C LYS A 194 10.21 22.12 -6.70
N GLU A 195 8.93 21.85 -6.95
CA GLU A 195 7.94 22.84 -7.31
C GLU A 195 6.52 22.32 -6.99
N VAL A 196 5.94 22.76 -5.86
CA VAL A 196 4.50 22.60 -5.58
C VAL A 196 3.72 23.69 -6.33
N TYR A 197 4.11 24.00 -7.58
CA TYR A 197 3.58 25.17 -8.29
C TYR A 197 2.14 24.98 -8.79
N ASP A 198 1.66 23.73 -8.89
CA ASP A 198 0.27 23.41 -9.25
C ASP A 198 -0.51 22.68 -8.14
N ALA A 199 0.17 22.14 -7.13
CA ALA A 199 -0.55 21.51 -6.02
C ALA A 199 -1.20 22.54 -5.09
N ARG A 200 -0.81 23.82 -5.13
CA ARG A 200 -1.51 24.88 -4.39
C ARG A 200 -2.95 25.01 -4.85
N THR A 201 -3.19 24.97 -6.16
CA THR A 201 -4.51 24.97 -6.81
C THR A 201 -5.26 23.67 -6.52
N THR A 202 -4.61 22.51 -6.61
CA THR A 202 -5.20 21.20 -6.26
C THR A 202 -5.59 21.12 -4.78
N PHE A 203 -4.76 21.59 -3.86
CA PHE A 203 -5.01 21.54 -2.41
C PHE A 203 -6.03 22.59 -1.95
N GLU A 204 -6.04 23.77 -2.57
CA GLU A 204 -7.11 24.76 -2.38
C GLU A 204 -8.46 24.23 -2.89
N ALA A 205 -8.48 23.51 -4.02
CA ALA A 205 -9.68 22.87 -4.57
C ALA A 205 -10.23 21.73 -3.68
N LEU A 206 -9.35 21.00 -2.98
CA LEU A 206 -9.73 19.90 -2.10
C LEU A 206 -10.15 20.35 -0.69
N ASN A 207 -10.09 21.64 -0.36
CA ASN A 207 -10.47 22.19 0.95
C ASN A 207 -9.76 21.47 2.13
N LEU A 208 -8.56 20.95 1.88
CA LEU A 208 -7.82 20.12 2.82
C LEU A 208 -7.36 20.93 4.03
N LEU A 209 -7.37 20.30 5.21
CA LEU A 209 -6.61 20.77 6.36
C LEU A 209 -5.14 20.44 6.11
N VAL A 210 -4.51 21.26 5.26
CA VAL A 210 -3.07 21.20 5.00
C VAL A 210 -2.35 21.80 6.21
N GLU A 211 -2.23 21.04 7.29
CA GLU A 211 -1.53 21.54 8.48
C GLU A 211 -0.02 21.71 8.23
N ASP A 212 0.58 20.91 7.34
CA ASP A 212 2.05 20.75 7.26
C ASP A 212 2.66 20.63 5.84
N VAL A 213 2.15 21.36 4.83
CA VAL A 213 2.91 21.58 3.56
C VAL A 213 3.92 22.73 3.71
N ARG A 214 3.95 23.39 4.87
CA ARG A 214 4.75 24.60 5.14
C ARG A 214 6.24 24.34 5.39
N MET A 215 6.69 23.08 5.52
CA MET A 215 8.08 22.73 5.89
C MET A 215 8.93 22.06 4.81
N ASN A 216 8.49 22.00 3.55
CA ASN A 216 9.35 21.53 2.46
C ASN A 216 10.34 22.65 2.07
N GLN A 217 11.58 22.56 2.56
CA GLN A 217 12.69 23.37 2.07
C GLN A 217 13.13 22.81 0.72
N CYS A 218 12.61 23.41 -0.36
CA CYS A 218 12.92 23.04 -1.74
C CYS A 218 14.40 23.34 -2.04
N ASN A 219 15.23 22.31 -2.23
CA ASN A 219 16.53 22.46 -2.87
C ASN A 219 16.99 21.15 -3.53
N CYS A 220 16.37 20.76 -4.64
CA CYS A 220 16.96 19.79 -5.55
C CYS A 220 17.93 20.53 -6.47
N SER A 221 19.19 20.65 -6.06
CA SER A 221 20.28 20.99 -6.97
C SER A 221 20.52 19.81 -7.92
N ASP A 222 20.47 20.10 -9.22
CA ASP A 222 20.64 19.17 -10.33
C ASP A 222 21.84 18.22 -10.14
N TYR A 223 21.60 16.92 -10.29
CA TYR A 223 22.62 15.91 -10.59
C TYR A 223 22.22 15.18 -11.87
#